data_AF-R4WQG8-F1
#
_entry.id   AF-R4WQG8-F1
#
_cell.length_a   1.000
_cell.length_b   1.000
_cell.length_c   1.000
_cell.angle_alpha   90.00
_cell.angle_beta   90.00
_cell.angle_gamma   90.00
#
_symmetry.space_group_name_H-M   'P 1'
#
loop_
_entity.id
_entity.type
_entity.pdbx_description
1 polymer ?
#
loop_
_entity_poly.entity_id
_entity_poly.type
_entity_poly.pdbx_seq_one_letter_code
_entity_poly.pdbx_strand_id
1 'polypeptide(L)'
;MNRVLTVIFGVVLFSLIKDGSVASEDNLDLPKKIIQNLTKEIKKDHMESFPIGEITLEYLLLWFAVRNGYVGNLSSLTLRKGTQKFIKSTFSDQTEYSFDLTVGFNEFRAGADLNLVFRNYFNGSSRIEVFASEDYLRTKGIIYLNKEEQGSCEARLNDVEILELGEINFNAKPENLVSSVLTYIVEVGVNRAIPVTMRYLNHLLSGYIHTLNFQNLFSDFICRSLKISNNLT
;
A
#
# COMPACT_ATOMS: atom_id res chain seq x y z
N MET A 1 4.62 7.53 6.25
CA MET A 1 3.37 6.75 6.04
C MET A 1 2.42 7.42 5.05
N ASN A 2 2.04 8.70 5.26
CA ASN A 2 1.05 9.43 4.44
C ASN A 2 1.23 9.37 2.92
N ARG A 3 2.44 9.52 2.37
CA ARG A 3 2.64 9.50 0.91
C ARG A 3 2.66 8.10 0.28
N VAL A 4 2.89 7.05 1.07
CA VAL A 4 3.19 5.69 0.60
C VAL A 4 1.94 4.97 0.12
N LEU A 5 0.95 4.85 1.00
CA LEU A 5 -0.34 4.29 0.62
C LEU A 5 -0.97 5.17 -0.47
N THR A 6 -0.82 6.50 -0.37
CA THR A 6 -1.32 7.41 -1.39
C THR A 6 -0.77 7.12 -2.78
N VAL A 7 0.52 6.81 -2.92
CA VAL A 7 1.12 6.45 -4.21
C VAL A 7 0.66 5.06 -4.64
N ILE A 8 0.59 4.07 -3.74
CA ILE A 8 0.13 2.71 -4.07
C ILE A 8 -1.31 2.70 -4.59
N PHE A 9 -2.21 3.47 -3.97
CA PHE A 9 -3.61 3.54 -4.38
C PHE A 9 -3.83 4.59 -5.48
N GLY A 10 -3.09 5.68 -5.46
CA GLY A 10 -3.36 6.88 -6.26
C GLY A 10 -3.17 6.71 -7.76
N VAL A 11 -2.42 5.71 -8.20
CA VAL A 11 -2.08 5.60 -9.62
C VAL A 11 -2.91 4.55 -10.34
N VAL A 12 -3.76 3.81 -9.61
CA VAL A 12 -4.71 2.81 -10.11
C VAL A 12 -5.74 3.40 -11.08
N LEU A 13 -5.82 4.73 -11.24
CA LEU A 13 -6.86 5.35 -12.07
C LEU A 13 -6.40 6.28 -13.23
N PHE A 14 -5.11 6.39 -13.50
CA PHE A 14 -4.56 7.31 -14.52
C PHE A 14 -5.01 7.05 -15.98
N SER A 15 -5.27 5.79 -16.36
CA SER A 15 -5.52 5.45 -17.78
C SER A 15 -7.00 5.40 -18.18
N LEU A 16 -7.95 5.61 -17.27
CA LEU A 16 -9.37 5.29 -17.48
C LEU A 16 -10.15 6.30 -18.34
N ILE A 17 -9.61 7.50 -18.51
CA ILE A 17 -10.34 8.59 -19.18
C ILE A 17 -10.12 8.59 -20.70
N LYS A 18 -9.06 7.95 -21.20
CA LYS A 18 -8.66 8.10 -22.61
C LYS A 18 -9.54 7.32 -23.61
N ASP A 19 -10.17 6.22 -23.19
CA ASP A 19 -10.82 5.30 -24.13
C ASP A 19 -12.35 5.31 -24.15
N GLY A 20 -13.02 6.17 -23.35
CA GLY A 20 -14.47 6.43 -23.45
C GLY A 20 -15.39 5.21 -23.36
N SER A 21 -14.85 4.01 -23.16
CA SER A 21 -15.51 2.73 -23.34
C SER A 21 -16.09 2.29 -22.01
N VAL A 22 -17.36 1.92 -22.06
CA VAL A 22 -18.02 1.18 -21.00
C VAL A 22 -17.23 -0.11 -20.84
N ALA A 23 -16.50 -0.24 -19.73
CA ALA A 23 -15.87 -1.51 -19.39
C ALA A 23 -17.01 -2.49 -19.07
N SER A 24 -17.27 -3.42 -19.99
CA SER A 24 -17.89 -4.69 -19.62
C SER A 24 -16.88 -5.48 -18.76
N GLU A 25 -17.34 -6.52 -18.06
CA GLU A 25 -16.50 -7.41 -17.24
C GLU A 25 -15.26 -7.97 -17.96
N ASP A 26 -15.17 -7.85 -19.29
CA ASP A 26 -14.10 -8.42 -20.11
C ASP A 26 -12.94 -7.45 -20.47
N ASN A 27 -13.04 -6.14 -20.25
CA ASN A 27 -11.99 -5.21 -20.67
C ASN A 27 -10.94 -4.94 -19.57
N LEU A 28 -10.14 -5.96 -19.24
CA LEU A 28 -9.03 -5.89 -18.28
C LEU A 28 -7.81 -5.10 -18.80
N ASP A 29 -7.77 -4.74 -20.08
CA ASP A 29 -6.62 -4.06 -20.67
C ASP A 29 -6.39 -2.68 -20.06
N LEU A 30 -7.48 -2.05 -19.65
CA LEU A 30 -7.46 -0.73 -19.06
C LEU A 30 -6.82 -0.75 -17.65
N PRO A 31 -7.31 -1.49 -16.64
CA PRO A 31 -6.60 -1.66 -15.36
C PRO A 31 -5.14 -2.06 -15.50
N LYS A 32 -4.81 -2.98 -16.42
CA LYS A 32 -3.42 -3.40 -16.67
C LYS A 32 -2.53 -2.24 -17.13
N LYS A 33 -2.98 -1.47 -18.12
CA LYS A 33 -2.25 -0.31 -18.65
C LYS A 33 -2.02 0.75 -17.56
N ILE A 34 -2.98 0.90 -16.65
CA ILE A 34 -2.83 1.80 -15.50
C ILE A 34 -1.70 1.36 -14.59
N ILE A 35 -1.73 0.11 -14.14
CA ILE A 35 -0.72 -0.42 -13.23
C ILE A 35 0.67 -0.39 -13.88
N GLN A 36 0.76 -0.63 -15.19
CA GLN A 36 2.03 -0.49 -15.93
C GLN A 36 2.56 0.95 -15.95
N ASN A 37 1.71 1.95 -16.20
CA ASN A 37 2.14 3.36 -16.20
C ASN A 37 2.54 3.81 -14.80
N LEU A 38 1.81 3.35 -13.79
CA LEU A 38 2.10 3.53 -12.38
C LEU A 38 3.51 3.05 -12.04
N THR A 39 3.80 1.78 -12.32
CA THR A 39 5.11 1.20 -12.07
C THR A 39 6.23 2.00 -12.72
N LYS A 40 6.00 2.57 -13.91
CA LYS A 40 6.98 3.42 -14.61
C LYS A 40 7.22 4.74 -13.88
N GLU A 41 6.18 5.44 -13.43
CA GLU A 41 6.33 6.70 -12.68
C GLU A 41 6.97 6.47 -11.31
N ILE A 42 6.60 5.42 -10.57
CA ILE A 42 7.27 5.06 -9.31
C ILE A 42 8.79 4.88 -9.52
N LYS A 43 9.17 4.19 -10.59
CA LYS A 43 10.59 3.98 -10.94
C LYS A 43 11.28 5.29 -11.30
N LYS A 44 10.63 6.10 -12.14
CA LYS A 44 11.15 7.37 -12.64
C LYS A 44 11.37 8.39 -11.52
N ASP A 45 10.47 8.45 -10.56
CA ASP A 45 10.54 9.38 -9.42
C ASP A 45 11.29 8.80 -8.21
N HIS A 46 11.94 7.64 -8.36
CA HIS A 46 12.65 6.93 -7.30
C HIS A 46 11.81 6.68 -6.03
N MET A 47 10.51 6.46 -6.21
CA MET A 47 9.55 6.19 -5.13
C MET A 47 9.42 4.69 -4.83
N GLU A 48 10.43 3.90 -5.19
CA GLU A 48 10.40 2.44 -5.03
C GLU A 48 10.41 2.00 -3.57
N SER A 49 10.91 2.86 -2.67
CA SER A 49 10.88 2.65 -1.23
C SER A 49 10.53 3.92 -0.47
N PHE A 50 10.03 3.73 0.76
CA PHE A 50 9.68 4.80 1.65
C PHE A 50 10.09 4.49 3.08
N PRO A 51 10.64 5.48 3.79
CA PRO A 51 10.93 5.32 5.21
C PRO A 51 9.64 5.30 6.04
N ILE A 52 9.63 4.41 7.03
CA ILE A 52 8.70 4.40 8.16
C ILE A 52 9.41 5.14 9.30
N GLY A 53 8.67 6.06 9.94
CA GLY A 53 9.20 6.82 11.08
C GLY A 53 9.55 5.92 12.26
N GLU A 54 10.42 6.41 13.14
CA GLU A 54 10.75 5.71 14.38
C GLU A 54 9.51 5.58 15.28
N ILE A 55 9.37 4.40 15.88
CA ILE A 55 8.31 4.11 16.86
C ILE A 55 9.02 3.67 18.13
N THR A 56 8.81 4.41 19.22
CA THR A 56 9.31 4.05 20.55
C THR A 56 8.13 3.75 21.46
N LEU A 57 8.27 2.68 22.26
CA LEU A 57 7.32 2.29 23.29
C LEU A 57 8.11 2.08 24.58
N GLU A 58 7.79 2.89 25.58
CA GLU A 58 8.40 2.81 26.91
C GLU A 58 7.36 2.32 27.92
N TYR A 59 7.56 1.12 28.43
CA TYR A 59 6.85 0.56 29.56
C TYR A 59 7.82 0.42 30.73
N LEU A 60 7.29 0.40 31.96
CA LEU A 60 8.06 0.46 33.20
C LEU A 60 9.39 -0.35 33.18
N LEU A 61 9.36 -1.56 32.61
CA LEU A 61 10.50 -2.49 32.59
C LEU A 61 10.99 -2.83 31.17
N LEU A 62 10.33 -2.31 30.14
CA LEU A 62 10.53 -2.69 28.75
C LEU A 62 10.58 -1.44 27.89
N TRP A 63 11.71 -1.22 27.25
CA TRP A 63 11.88 -0.24 26.20
C TRP A 63 11.98 -0.96 24.87
N PHE A 64 11.15 -0.54 23.93
CA PHE A 64 11.10 -1.09 22.58
C PHE A 64 11.19 0.05 21.58
N ALA A 65 12.07 -0.07 20.60
CA ALA A 65 12.19 0.89 19.52
C ALA A 65 12.28 0.20 18.16
N VAL A 66 11.52 0.73 17.20
CA VAL A 66 11.60 0.40 15.79
C VAL A 66 12.23 1.59 15.08
N ARG A 67 13.38 1.39 14.44
CA ARG A 67 14.17 2.43 13.77
C ARG A 67 14.43 2.07 12.32
N ASN A 68 14.79 3.08 11.54
CA ASN A 68 15.18 2.93 10.13
C ASN A 68 14.21 2.06 9.32
N GLY A 69 12.91 2.14 9.67
CA GLY A 69 11.90 1.33 9.03
C GLY A 69 11.76 1.73 7.57
N TYR A 70 11.44 0.79 6.70
CA TYR A 70 11.12 1.06 5.31
C TYR A 70 10.10 0.08 4.75
N VAL A 71 9.39 0.53 3.73
CA VAL A 71 8.64 -0.30 2.78
C VAL A 71 9.27 -0.10 1.41
N GLY A 72 9.41 -1.15 0.62
CA GLY A 72 10.18 -1.13 -0.62
C GLY A 72 9.62 -2.05 -1.70
N ASN A 73 10.18 -1.85 -2.90
CA ASN A 73 9.82 -2.51 -4.14
C ASN A 73 8.37 -2.27 -4.58
N LEU A 74 7.88 -1.05 -4.37
CA LEU A 74 6.51 -0.66 -4.73
C LEU A 74 6.26 -0.63 -6.24
N SER A 75 7.33 -0.55 -7.03
CA SER A 75 7.23 -0.64 -8.47
C SER A 75 6.83 -2.04 -8.96
N SER A 76 6.84 -3.05 -8.09
CA SER A 76 6.39 -4.41 -8.41
C SER A 76 4.86 -4.59 -8.38
N LEU A 77 4.09 -3.52 -8.18
CA LEU A 77 2.63 -3.56 -8.19
C LEU A 77 2.12 -4.14 -9.52
N THR A 78 1.16 -5.05 -9.43
CA THR A 78 0.53 -5.73 -10.55
C THR A 78 -0.96 -5.93 -10.32
N LEU A 79 -1.72 -6.14 -11.40
CA LEU A 79 -3.06 -6.68 -11.32
C LEU A 79 -2.97 -8.16 -10.92
N ARG A 80 -3.83 -8.58 -9.99
CA ARG A 80 -3.95 -9.98 -9.58
C ARG A 80 -5.18 -10.62 -10.19
N LYS A 81 -5.21 -11.95 -10.23
CA LYS A 81 -6.47 -12.67 -10.50
C LYS A 81 -7.41 -12.41 -9.33
N GLY A 82 -8.67 -12.08 -9.60
CA GLY A 82 -9.62 -11.72 -8.56
C GLY A 82 -10.78 -10.89 -9.08
N THR A 83 -11.42 -10.13 -8.19
CA THR A 83 -12.46 -9.17 -8.56
C THR A 83 -11.83 -8.04 -9.36
N GLN A 84 -12.38 -7.78 -10.55
CA GLN A 84 -11.96 -6.70 -11.44
C GLN A 84 -13.21 -6.02 -11.98
N LYS A 85 -13.75 -5.06 -11.22
CA LYS A 85 -14.91 -4.26 -11.63
C LYS A 85 -14.49 -2.82 -11.78
N PHE A 86 -14.90 -2.23 -12.89
CA PHE A 86 -14.66 -0.84 -13.17
C PHE A 86 -15.85 -0.28 -13.94
N ILE A 87 -16.62 0.62 -13.32
CA ILE A 87 -17.92 1.06 -13.81
C ILE A 87 -17.89 2.56 -13.99
N LYS A 88 -18.22 3.03 -15.19
CA LYS A 88 -18.41 4.44 -15.51
C LYS A 88 -19.90 4.79 -15.47
N SER A 89 -20.26 5.75 -14.64
CA SER A 89 -21.60 6.33 -14.55
C SER A 89 -21.54 7.80 -14.96
N THR A 90 -22.38 8.21 -15.89
CA THR A 90 -22.40 9.59 -16.39
C THR A 90 -23.67 10.30 -15.94
N PHE A 91 -23.51 11.41 -15.24
CA PHE A 91 -24.57 12.30 -14.79
C PHE A 91 -24.54 13.61 -15.59
N SER A 92 -25.51 14.50 -15.36
CA SER A 92 -25.63 15.78 -16.08
C SER A 92 -24.38 16.65 -15.90
N ASP A 93 -23.86 16.72 -14.69
CA ASP A 93 -22.81 17.63 -14.21
C ASP A 93 -21.48 16.91 -13.90
N GLN A 94 -21.50 15.59 -13.72
CA GLN A 94 -20.32 14.82 -13.34
C GLN A 94 -20.22 13.46 -14.04
N THR A 95 -19.02 12.89 -14.03
CA THR A 95 -18.76 11.49 -14.39
C THR A 95 -18.16 10.79 -13.20
N GLU A 96 -18.77 9.68 -12.80
CA GLU A 96 -18.32 8.83 -11.70
C GLU A 96 -17.65 7.58 -12.28
N TYR A 97 -16.53 7.19 -11.67
CA TYR A 97 -15.85 5.94 -11.93
C TYR A 97 -15.73 5.14 -10.64
N SER A 98 -16.57 4.11 -10.50
CA SER A 98 -16.54 3.18 -9.37
C SER A 98 -15.62 2.01 -9.70
N PHE A 99 -14.75 1.63 -8.77
CA PHE A 99 -13.79 0.53 -8.96
C PHE A 99 -13.78 -0.46 -7.78
N ASP A 100 -13.56 -1.74 -8.10
CA ASP A 100 -13.31 -2.84 -7.18
C ASP A 100 -12.27 -3.77 -7.83
N LEU A 101 -11.01 -3.58 -7.46
CA LEU A 101 -9.87 -4.17 -8.15
C LEU A 101 -9.03 -4.99 -7.19
N THR A 102 -8.60 -6.16 -7.65
CA THR A 102 -7.62 -6.99 -6.94
C THR A 102 -6.23 -6.69 -7.51
N VAL A 103 -5.38 -6.11 -6.68
CA VAL A 103 -3.99 -5.72 -6.98
C VAL A 103 -3.05 -6.42 -6.00
N GLY A 104 -1.76 -6.28 -6.19
CA GLY A 104 -0.76 -6.77 -5.25
C GLY A 104 0.64 -6.53 -5.76
N PHE A 105 1.66 -6.89 -5.00
CA PHE A 105 3.06 -6.75 -5.36
C PHE A 105 3.64 -8.10 -5.76
N ASN A 106 4.41 -8.15 -6.84
CA ASN A 106 5.19 -9.37 -7.15
C ASN A 106 6.23 -9.62 -6.08
N GLU A 107 6.82 -8.55 -5.59
CA GLU A 107 7.77 -8.56 -4.49
C GLU A 107 7.50 -7.34 -3.62
N PHE A 108 7.02 -7.58 -2.41
CA PHE A 108 6.92 -6.58 -1.36
C PHE A 108 8.07 -6.76 -0.38
N ARG A 109 8.72 -5.66 0.00
CA ARG A 109 9.77 -5.67 1.02
C ARG A 109 9.43 -4.68 2.11
N ALA A 110 9.55 -5.09 3.35
CA ALA A 110 9.58 -4.18 4.48
C ALA A 110 10.77 -4.54 5.36
N GLY A 111 11.35 -3.56 6.03
CA GLY A 111 12.41 -3.82 7.00
C GLY A 111 12.44 -2.76 8.07
N ALA A 112 13.03 -3.10 9.21
CA ALA A 112 13.27 -2.17 10.31
C ALA A 112 14.34 -2.73 11.25
N ASP A 113 15.01 -1.82 11.95
CA ASP A 113 15.88 -2.17 13.06
C ASP A 113 15.06 -2.17 14.35
N LEU A 114 15.01 -3.32 15.02
CA LEU A 114 14.40 -3.44 16.34
C LEU A 114 15.46 -3.31 17.42
N ASN A 115 15.15 -2.53 18.44
CA ASN A 115 15.89 -2.52 19.69
C ASN A 115 14.93 -2.86 20.83
N LEU A 116 15.33 -3.80 21.68
CA LEU A 116 14.56 -4.23 22.83
C LEU A 116 15.46 -4.24 24.06
N VAL A 117 15.08 -3.47 25.06
CA VAL A 117 15.77 -3.37 26.35
C VAL A 117 14.78 -3.74 27.44
N PHE A 118 15.07 -4.81 28.18
CA PHE A 118 14.30 -5.22 29.35
C PHE A 118 15.12 -4.99 30.63
N ARG A 119 14.86 -3.84 31.29
CA ARG A 119 15.66 -3.29 32.40
C ARG A 119 17.18 -3.40 32.10
N ASN A 120 17.96 -3.85 33.09
CA ASN A 120 19.39 -4.14 32.98
C ASN A 120 19.67 -5.62 32.67
N TYR A 121 18.64 -6.43 32.39
CA TYR A 121 18.80 -7.87 32.18
C TYR A 121 19.05 -8.22 30.72
N PHE A 122 18.44 -7.47 29.81
CA PHE A 122 18.49 -7.77 28.39
C PHE A 122 18.57 -6.48 27.58
N ASN A 123 19.54 -6.40 26.68
CA ASN A 123 19.63 -5.36 25.66
C ASN A 123 20.00 -6.07 24.35
N GLY A 124 19.09 -6.05 23.39
CA GLY A 124 19.28 -6.69 22.11
C GLY A 124 18.78 -5.81 20.98
N SER A 125 19.51 -5.86 19.88
CA SER A 125 19.17 -5.27 18.60
C SER A 125 19.05 -6.36 17.56
N SER A 126 18.10 -6.21 16.64
CA SER A 126 17.89 -7.15 15.55
C SER A 126 17.35 -6.41 14.34
N ARG A 127 17.91 -6.67 13.17
CA ARG A 127 17.33 -6.16 11.92
C ARG A 127 16.32 -7.15 11.40
N ILE A 128 15.10 -6.69 11.24
CA ILE A 128 14.02 -7.44 10.61
C ILE A 128 13.91 -7.06 9.15
N GLU A 129 13.83 -8.06 8.29
CA GLU A 129 13.38 -7.91 6.92
C GLU A 129 12.23 -8.89 6.66
N VAL A 130 11.14 -8.34 6.12
CA VAL A 130 9.95 -9.05 5.70
C VAL A 130 9.91 -8.99 4.19
N PHE A 131 9.90 -10.16 3.56
CA PHE A 131 9.68 -10.31 2.14
C PHE A 131 8.35 -11.01 1.96
N ALA A 132 7.44 -10.41 1.21
CA ALA A 132 6.22 -11.08 0.77
C ALA A 132 6.22 -11.14 -0.75
N SER A 133 5.99 -12.32 -1.30
CA SER A 133 5.78 -12.52 -2.73
C SER A 133 4.32 -12.83 -2.99
N GLU A 134 3.77 -12.31 -4.09
CA GLU A 134 2.41 -12.63 -4.53
C GLU A 134 1.29 -12.31 -3.53
N ASP A 135 1.31 -11.12 -2.93
CA ASP A 135 0.18 -10.65 -2.13
C ASP A 135 -1.04 -10.28 -3.00
N TYR A 136 -2.21 -10.33 -2.37
CA TYR A 136 -3.50 -9.99 -2.95
C TYR A 136 -4.21 -8.96 -2.06
N LEU A 137 -4.43 -7.78 -2.62
CA LEU A 137 -5.12 -6.65 -2.02
C LEU A 137 -6.37 -6.34 -2.84
N ARG A 138 -7.54 -6.33 -2.20
CA ARG A 138 -8.76 -5.81 -2.80
C ARG A 138 -8.87 -4.33 -2.47
N THR A 139 -9.17 -3.53 -3.48
CA THR A 139 -9.25 -2.08 -3.38
C THR A 139 -10.58 -1.62 -3.96
N LYS A 140 -11.34 -0.81 -3.22
CA LYS A 140 -12.58 -0.23 -3.71
C LYS A 140 -12.58 1.27 -3.52
N GLY A 141 -13.14 1.98 -4.49
CA GLY A 141 -13.25 3.42 -4.41
C GLY A 141 -14.01 4.00 -5.58
N ILE A 142 -14.02 5.34 -5.60
CA ILE A 142 -14.78 6.12 -6.57
C ILE A 142 -13.94 7.33 -7.00
N ILE A 143 -14.07 7.72 -8.26
CA ILE A 143 -13.59 9.00 -8.77
C ILE A 143 -14.75 9.80 -9.33
N TYR A 144 -14.80 11.07 -8.96
CA TYR A 144 -15.69 12.07 -9.52
C TYR A 144 -14.89 13.01 -10.41
N LEU A 145 -15.37 13.21 -11.64
CA LEU A 145 -14.90 14.25 -12.55
C LEU A 145 -16.04 15.22 -12.80
N ASN A 146 -15.87 16.46 -12.39
CA ASN A 146 -16.84 17.52 -12.67
C ASN A 146 -16.67 17.98 -14.13
N LYS A 147 -17.78 18.10 -14.86
CA LYS A 147 -17.79 18.54 -16.26
C LYS A 147 -17.83 20.05 -16.40
N GLU A 148 -18.45 20.75 -15.44
CA GLU A 148 -18.69 22.19 -15.48
C GLU A 148 -17.45 22.97 -15.05
N GLU A 149 -16.76 22.48 -14.03
CA GLU A 149 -15.50 23.05 -13.56
C GLU A 149 -14.34 22.25 -14.16
N GLN A 150 -13.84 22.70 -15.32
CA GLN A 150 -12.73 22.04 -16.03
C GLN A 150 -11.55 21.78 -15.08
N GLY A 151 -11.36 20.50 -14.73
CA GLY A 151 -10.25 20.05 -13.89
C GLY A 151 -10.57 19.91 -12.39
N SER A 152 -11.84 20.04 -11.99
CA SER A 152 -12.32 19.56 -10.69
C SER A 152 -12.45 18.04 -10.72
N CYS A 153 -11.63 17.40 -9.90
CA CYS A 153 -11.53 15.96 -9.76
C CYS A 153 -11.42 15.65 -8.28
N GLU A 154 -12.15 14.62 -7.86
CA GLU A 154 -12.06 14.07 -6.51
C GLU A 154 -11.97 12.55 -6.59
N ALA A 155 -11.04 11.95 -5.85
CA ALA A 155 -10.98 10.50 -5.71
C ALA A 155 -11.09 10.10 -4.25
N ARG A 156 -11.86 9.05 -4.00
CA ARG A 156 -12.01 8.46 -2.67
C ARG A 156 -11.73 6.97 -2.69
N LEU A 157 -10.89 6.53 -1.76
CA LEU A 157 -10.66 5.11 -1.53
C LEU A 157 -11.56 4.67 -0.38
N ASN A 158 -12.56 3.86 -0.69
CA ASN A 158 -13.60 3.46 0.25
C ASN A 158 -13.18 2.25 1.09
N ASP A 159 -12.43 1.32 0.51
CA ASP A 159 -12.09 0.07 1.16
C ASP A 159 -10.76 -0.47 0.64
N VAL A 160 -9.99 -1.06 1.55
CA VAL A 160 -8.78 -1.81 1.23
C VAL A 160 -8.72 -3.00 2.15
N GLU A 161 -8.65 -4.18 1.56
CA GLU A 161 -8.61 -5.45 2.27
C GLU A 161 -7.45 -6.27 1.75
N ILE A 162 -6.58 -6.72 2.64
CA ILE A 162 -5.60 -7.75 2.33
C ILE A 162 -6.36 -9.08 2.32
N LEU A 163 -6.46 -9.68 1.14
CA LEU A 163 -7.12 -10.97 0.93
C LEU A 163 -6.17 -12.12 1.29
N GLU A 164 -4.92 -12.00 0.84
CA GLU A 164 -3.89 -13.01 1.02
C GLU A 164 -2.53 -12.32 1.08
N LEU A 165 -1.73 -12.71 2.07
CA LEU A 165 -0.29 -12.46 2.05
C LEU A 165 0.32 -13.74 1.52
N GLY A 166 1.07 -13.67 0.42
CA GLY A 166 1.79 -14.85 -0.06
C GLY A 166 2.94 -15.21 0.87
N GLU A 167 3.96 -15.92 0.36
CA GLU A 167 5.04 -16.41 1.22
C GLU A 167 5.76 -15.26 1.94
N ILE A 168 5.59 -15.21 3.26
CA ILE A 168 6.27 -14.25 4.12
C ILE A 168 7.57 -14.89 4.61
N ASN A 169 8.69 -14.38 4.12
CA ASN A 169 9.99 -14.69 4.67
C ASN A 169 10.37 -13.61 5.66
N PHE A 170 10.40 -13.99 6.93
CA PHE A 170 10.90 -13.16 8.00
C PHE A 170 12.35 -13.53 8.28
N ASN A 171 13.25 -12.56 8.17
CA ASN A 171 14.66 -12.73 8.48
C ASN A 171 15.03 -11.76 9.59
N ALA A 172 15.38 -12.29 10.76
CA ALA A 172 15.95 -11.50 11.84
C ALA A 172 17.44 -11.81 11.99
N LYS A 173 18.28 -10.80 11.75
CA LYS A 173 19.73 -10.96 11.92
C LYS A 173 20.14 -10.43 13.30
N PRO A 174 20.63 -11.29 14.21
CA PRO A 174 21.14 -10.84 15.50
C PRO A 174 22.42 -10.04 15.29
N GLU A 175 22.56 -8.92 15.98
CA GLU A 175 23.81 -8.13 15.96
C GLU A 175 24.89 -8.73 16.90
N ASN A 176 24.49 -9.58 17.86
CA ASN A 176 25.37 -10.22 18.83
C ASN A 176 24.83 -11.60 19.33
N LEU A 177 25.68 -12.41 19.98
CA LEU A 177 25.29 -13.76 20.44
C LEU A 177 24.10 -13.78 21.42
N VAL A 178 23.94 -12.73 22.24
CA VAL A 178 22.82 -12.60 23.19
C VAL A 178 21.51 -12.28 22.44
N SER A 179 21.58 -11.58 21.31
CA SER A 179 20.42 -11.30 20.44
C SER A 179 19.92 -12.51 19.64
N SER A 180 20.65 -13.64 19.59
CA SER A 180 20.19 -14.86 18.91
C SER A 180 18.93 -15.47 19.52
N VAL A 181 18.80 -15.43 20.85
CA VAL A 181 17.60 -15.93 21.56
C VAL A 181 16.41 -15.01 21.28
N LEU A 182 16.63 -13.70 21.25
CA LEU A 182 15.60 -12.73 20.92
C LEU A 182 15.11 -12.91 19.47
N THR A 183 16.04 -13.02 18.53
CA THR A 183 15.76 -13.32 17.13
C THR A 183 14.87 -14.56 17.01
N TYR A 184 15.20 -15.66 17.69
CA TYR A 184 14.38 -16.86 17.67
C TYR A 184 12.96 -16.65 18.24
N ILE A 185 12.85 -15.97 19.39
CA ILE A 185 11.54 -15.66 19.99
C ILE A 185 10.69 -14.80 19.05
N VAL A 186 11.30 -13.81 18.42
CA VAL A 186 10.63 -12.92 17.46
C VAL A 186 10.22 -13.68 16.20
N GLU A 187 11.09 -14.51 15.63
CA GLU A 187 10.80 -15.34 14.46
C GLU A 187 9.61 -16.28 14.71
N VAL A 188 9.66 -17.04 15.82
CA VAL A 188 8.58 -17.96 16.20
C VAL A 188 7.30 -17.19 16.51
N GLY A 189 7.40 -16.07 17.22
CA GLY A 189 6.28 -15.22 17.58
C GLY A 189 5.58 -14.64 16.35
N VAL A 190 6.34 -14.05 15.43
CA VAL A 190 5.81 -13.44 14.21
C VAL A 190 5.17 -14.50 13.32
N ASN A 191 5.86 -15.62 13.04
CA ASN A 191 5.32 -16.67 12.16
C ASN A 191 4.02 -17.27 12.69
N ARG A 192 3.89 -17.41 14.01
CA ARG A 192 2.64 -17.90 14.63
C ARG A 192 1.56 -16.82 14.71
N ALA A 193 1.95 -15.55 14.77
CA ALA A 193 1.02 -14.43 14.83
C ALA A 193 0.47 -14.03 13.46
N ILE A 194 1.18 -14.28 12.34
CA ILE A 194 0.79 -13.84 10.99
C ILE A 194 -0.71 -14.06 10.69
N PRO A 195 -1.29 -15.27 10.86
CA PRO A 195 -2.71 -15.50 10.56
C PRO A 195 -3.66 -14.67 11.43
N VAL A 196 -3.29 -14.39 12.68
CA VAL A 196 -4.08 -13.58 13.61
C VAL A 196 -3.89 -12.08 13.32
N THR A 197 -2.68 -11.68 12.93
CA THR A 197 -2.37 -10.29 12.61
C THR A 197 -3.09 -9.82 11.36
N MET A 198 -3.49 -10.70 10.44
CA MET A 198 -4.19 -10.30 9.23
C MET A 198 -5.46 -9.48 9.47
N ARG A 199 -6.32 -9.93 10.41
CA ARG A 199 -7.53 -9.18 10.78
C ARG A 199 -7.19 -7.83 11.37
N TYR A 200 -6.15 -7.79 12.20
CA TYR A 200 -5.69 -6.55 12.83
C TYR A 200 -5.10 -5.58 11.81
N LEU A 201 -4.31 -6.07 10.85
CA LEU A 201 -3.75 -5.29 9.75
C LEU A 201 -4.86 -4.71 8.88
N ASN A 202 -5.88 -5.49 8.49
CA ASN A 202 -7.02 -4.99 7.75
C ASN A 202 -7.81 -3.93 8.53
N HIS A 203 -7.98 -4.11 9.85
CA HIS A 203 -8.63 -3.11 10.68
C HIS A 203 -7.84 -1.79 10.76
N LEU A 204 -6.51 -1.86 10.96
CA LEU A 204 -5.64 -0.69 10.96
C LEU A 204 -5.62 -0.01 9.59
N LEU A 205 -5.55 -0.79 8.52
CA LEU A 205 -5.55 -0.31 7.14
C LEU A 205 -6.84 0.45 6.82
N SER A 206 -7.99 -0.15 7.13
CA SER A 206 -9.31 0.47 6.99
C SER A 206 -9.40 1.79 7.78
N GLY A 207 -8.99 1.79 9.06
CA GLY A 207 -8.99 3.02 9.87
C GLY A 207 -8.10 4.12 9.28
N TYR A 208 -6.94 3.74 8.75
CA TYR A 208 -6.00 4.68 8.17
C TYR A 208 -6.48 5.28 6.84
N ILE A 209 -7.05 4.48 5.93
CA ILE A 209 -7.54 4.99 4.64
C ILE A 209 -8.68 6.00 4.83
N HIS A 210 -9.47 5.91 5.90
CA HIS A 210 -10.54 6.87 6.16
C HIS A 210 -10.06 8.20 6.76
N THR A 211 -8.76 8.36 7.03
CA THR A 211 -8.23 9.65 7.52
C THR A 211 -8.28 10.73 6.43
N LEU A 212 -8.62 11.96 6.81
CA LEU A 212 -8.70 13.09 5.87
C LEU A 212 -7.38 13.34 5.14
N ASN A 213 -6.25 13.25 5.86
CA ASN A 213 -4.92 13.39 5.27
C ASN A 213 -4.66 12.36 4.17
N PHE A 214 -5.05 11.11 4.39
CA PHE A 214 -4.89 10.06 3.40
C PHE A 214 -5.79 10.32 2.17
N GLN A 215 -7.07 10.61 2.38
CA GLN A 215 -8.02 10.86 1.29
C GLN A 215 -7.63 12.05 0.43
N ASN A 216 -7.20 13.16 1.04
CA ASN A 216 -6.72 14.34 0.30
C ASN A 216 -5.50 13.99 -0.55
N LEU A 217 -4.53 13.28 0.03
CA LEU A 217 -3.34 12.86 -0.69
C LEU A 217 -3.67 11.89 -1.82
N PHE A 218 -4.56 10.92 -1.58
CA PHE A 218 -5.06 9.98 -2.58
C PHE A 218 -5.76 10.71 -3.73
N SER A 219 -6.70 11.60 -3.41
CA SER A 219 -7.41 12.46 -4.37
C SER A 219 -6.43 13.30 -5.20
N ASP A 220 -5.54 14.05 -4.55
CA ASP A 220 -4.54 14.89 -5.22
C ASP A 220 -3.65 14.07 -6.14
N PHE A 221 -3.26 12.87 -5.72
CA PHE A 221 -2.45 11.99 -6.54
C PHE A 221 -3.23 11.57 -7.79
N ILE A 222 -4.41 10.97 -7.60
CA ILE A 222 -5.27 10.45 -8.69
C ILE A 222 -5.57 11.56 -9.69
N CYS A 223 -5.98 12.72 -9.20
CA CYS A 223 -6.42 13.82 -10.02
C CYS A 223 -5.27 14.51 -10.76
N ARG A 224 -4.07 14.59 -10.15
CA ARG A 224 -2.88 15.06 -10.87
C ARG A 224 -2.49 14.11 -11.98
N SER A 225 -2.54 12.80 -11.72
CA SER A 225 -2.35 11.81 -12.76
C SER A 225 -3.36 12.09 -13.88
N LEU A 226 -4.66 12.12 -13.62
CA LEU A 226 -5.68 12.34 -14.66
C LEU A 226 -5.52 13.63 -15.49
N LYS A 227 -4.95 14.71 -14.93
CA LYS A 227 -4.67 15.95 -15.68
C LYS A 227 -3.53 15.78 -16.70
N ILE A 228 -2.48 15.03 -16.35
CA ILE A 228 -1.31 14.83 -17.23
C ILE A 228 -1.71 14.06 -18.50
N SER A 229 -2.67 13.14 -18.44
CA SER A 229 -3.08 12.33 -19.59
C SER A 229 -3.90 13.13 -20.62
N ASN A 230 -4.69 14.10 -20.17
CA ASN A 230 -5.50 14.97 -21.04
C ASN A 230 -4.66 16.01 -21.80
N ASN A 231 -3.46 16.35 -21.32
CA ASN A 231 -2.52 17.25 -22.01
C ASN A 231 -1.57 16.53 -22.98
N LEU A 232 -1.61 15.19 -23.02
CA LEU A 232 -0.84 14.33 -23.94
C LEU A 232 -1.71 13.87 -25.14
N THR A 233 -2.63 14.74 -25.56
CA THR A 233 -3.48 14.65 -26.76
C THR A 233 -3.42 15.99 -27.46
#